data_AF-A0A9E5QJQ5-F1
#
_entry.id   AF-A0A9E5QJQ5-F1
#
_cell.length_a   1.000
_cell.length_b   1.000
_cell.length_c   1.000
_cell.angle_alpha   90.00
_cell.angle_beta   90.00
_cell.angle_gamma   90.00
#
_symmetry.space_group_name_H-M   'P 1'
#
loop_
_entity.id
_entity.type
_entity.pdbx_description
1 polymer ?
#
loop_
_entity_poly.entity_id
_entity_poly.type
_entity_poly.pdbx_seq_one_letter_code
_entity_poly.pdbx_strand_id
1 'polypeptide(L)'
;MKDMKTLIAAAAMLCTLAATPVQAQQASDQVKQACRQTANSVAGLIESAKRRGVKDLESGITKPSDGWASQVATYMIQAANRSDSLSQTELASLGYAYCVERRPRD
;
A
#
# COMPACT_ATOMS: atom_id res chain seq x y z
N MET A 1 -51.16 -31.63 25.98
CA MET A 1 -50.05 -31.12 26.79
C MET A 1 -48.80 -31.25 25.93
N LYS A 2 -48.17 -30.12 25.59
CA LYS A 2 -47.02 -30.00 24.68
C LYS A 2 -45.75 -30.15 25.50
N ASP A 3 -45.06 -31.28 25.40
CA ASP A 3 -43.74 -31.43 26.00
C ASP A 3 -42.66 -31.08 24.98
N MET A 4 -42.24 -29.83 25.13
CA MET A 4 -41.19 -29.11 24.45
C MET A 4 -39.85 -29.48 25.09
N LYS A 5 -39.19 -30.49 24.53
CA LYS A 5 -37.78 -30.85 24.82
C LYS A 5 -37.40 -31.78 23.68
N THR A 6 -36.65 -31.35 22.68
CA THR A 6 -35.19 -31.46 22.72
C THR A 6 -34.66 -30.63 21.54
N LEU A 7 -34.42 -29.35 21.77
CA LEU A 7 -33.49 -28.57 20.96
C LEU A 7 -32.08 -28.85 21.48
N ILE A 8 -31.09 -28.73 20.60
CA ILE A 8 -29.64 -28.88 20.82
C ILE A 8 -29.10 -30.27 20.45
N ALA A 9 -29.01 -30.52 19.14
CA ALA A 9 -28.02 -31.43 18.57
C ALA A 9 -27.64 -30.95 17.15
N ALA A 10 -27.04 -29.76 17.04
CA ALA A 10 -26.42 -29.29 15.80
C ALA A 10 -25.35 -28.21 16.08
N ALA A 11 -24.49 -28.46 17.07
CA ALA A 11 -23.32 -27.63 17.34
C ALA A 11 -22.04 -28.41 17.01
N ALA A 12 -21.94 -28.93 15.79
CA ALA A 12 -20.74 -29.62 15.34
C ALA A 12 -20.61 -29.61 13.81
N MET A 13 -20.73 -28.45 13.16
CA MET A 13 -20.34 -28.31 11.74
C MET A 13 -20.13 -26.85 11.27
N LEU A 14 -19.60 -25.97 12.13
CA LEU A 14 -19.25 -24.59 11.72
C LEU A 14 -17.79 -24.18 12.04
N CYS A 15 -16.94 -25.07 12.54
CA CYS A 15 -15.58 -24.73 12.99
C CYS A 15 -14.47 -24.92 11.94
N THR A 16 -14.77 -24.94 10.64
CA THR A 16 -13.72 -25.11 9.59
C THR A 16 -13.63 -23.97 8.57
N LEU A 17 -14.35 -22.86 8.73
CA LEU A 17 -14.30 -21.73 7.77
C LEU A 17 -13.95 -20.36 8.39
N ALA A 18 -13.66 -20.28 9.68
CA ALA A 18 -13.42 -19.00 10.38
C ALA A 18 -11.94 -18.60 10.53
N ALA A 19 -11.01 -19.21 9.77
CA ALA A 19 -9.58 -18.92 9.86
C ALA A 19 -9.09 -17.78 8.93
N THR A 20 -9.96 -17.05 8.23
CA THR A 20 -9.51 -16.18 7.11
C THR A 20 -9.79 -14.67 7.16
N PRO A 21 -10.65 -14.08 8.02
CA PRO A 21 -10.82 -12.61 7.97
C PRO A 21 -9.70 -11.84 8.68
N VAL A 22 -9.19 -12.34 9.82
CA VAL A 22 -8.18 -11.62 10.62
C VAL A 22 -6.83 -11.58 9.91
N GLN A 23 -6.40 -12.70 9.32
CA GLN A 23 -5.13 -12.77 8.58
C GLN A 23 -5.16 -11.96 7.28
N ALA A 24 -6.27 -11.97 6.54
CA ALA A 24 -6.42 -11.12 5.35
C ALA A 24 -6.41 -9.63 5.69
N GLN A 25 -7.03 -9.25 6.82
CA GLN A 25 -7.04 -7.87 7.31
C GLN A 25 -5.65 -7.41 7.75
N GLN A 26 -4.91 -8.23 8.50
CA GLN A 26 -3.55 -7.94 8.94
C GLN A 26 -2.58 -7.76 7.77
N ALA A 27 -2.64 -8.64 6.77
CA ALA A 27 -1.85 -8.51 5.55
C ALA A 27 -2.18 -7.21 4.78
N SER A 28 -3.47 -6.85 4.70
CA SER A 28 -3.92 -5.61 4.07
C SER A 28 -3.40 -4.35 4.78
N ASP A 29 -3.40 -4.34 6.12
CA ASP A 29 -2.91 -3.20 6.89
C ASP A 29 -1.37 -3.08 6.85
N GLN A 30 -0.66 -4.21 6.83
CA GLN A 30 0.78 -4.24 6.62
C GLN A 30 1.16 -3.69 5.24
N VAL A 31 0.43 -4.08 4.19
CA VAL A 31 0.60 -3.55 2.82
C VAL A 31 0.35 -2.04 2.78
N LYS A 32 -0.72 -1.55 3.42
CA LYS A 32 -0.99 -0.10 3.48
C LYS A 32 0.11 0.66 4.22
N GLN A 33 0.66 0.08 5.30
CA GLN A 33 1.79 0.68 6.02
C GLN A 33 3.05 0.72 5.14
N ALA A 34 3.38 -0.37 4.46
CA ALA A 34 4.52 -0.44 3.54
C ALA A 34 4.37 0.57 2.39
N CYS A 35 3.16 0.70 1.82
CA CYS A 35 2.87 1.70 0.80
C CYS A 35 3.05 3.12 1.31
N ARG A 36 2.57 3.43 2.53
CA ARG A 36 2.77 4.75 3.14
C ARG A 36 4.25 5.05 3.34
N GLN A 37 5.01 4.09 3.90
CA GLN A 37 6.44 4.26 4.11
C GLN A 37 7.19 4.49 2.80
N THR A 38 6.90 3.68 1.79
CA THR A 38 7.52 3.78 0.46
C THR A 38 7.21 5.13 -0.19
N ALA A 39 5.93 5.51 -0.25
CA ALA A 39 5.53 6.76 -0.88
C ALA A 39 6.09 7.98 -0.16
N ASN A 40 6.10 8.00 1.17
CA ASN A 40 6.70 9.08 1.95
C ASN A 40 8.22 9.16 1.75
N SER A 41 8.91 8.01 1.76
CA SER A 41 10.36 7.95 1.54
C SER A 41 10.74 8.50 0.16
N VAL A 42 10.05 8.03 -0.89
CA VAL A 42 10.26 8.49 -2.27
C VAL A 42 9.93 9.99 -2.40
N ALA A 43 8.83 10.45 -1.80
CA ALA A 43 8.47 11.86 -1.86
C ALA A 43 9.55 12.74 -1.22
N GLY A 44 10.13 12.32 -0.09
CA GLY A 44 11.28 12.99 0.52
C GLY A 44 12.53 13.00 -0.36
N LEU A 45 12.83 11.90 -1.07
CA LEU A 45 13.94 11.85 -2.02
C LEU A 45 13.73 12.82 -3.18
N ILE A 46 12.52 12.88 -3.72
CA ILE A 46 12.14 13.78 -4.81
C ILE A 46 12.23 15.24 -4.37
N GLU A 47 11.70 15.57 -3.20
CA GLU A 47 11.78 16.92 -2.66
C GLU A 47 13.23 17.33 -2.39
N SER A 48 14.05 16.44 -1.82
CA SER A 48 15.48 16.68 -1.62
C SER A 48 16.23 16.89 -2.94
N ALA A 49 15.91 16.12 -3.98
CA ALA A 49 16.46 16.30 -5.32
C ALA A 49 16.06 17.65 -5.93
N LYS A 50 14.77 18.02 -5.83
CA LYS A 50 14.27 19.34 -6.27
C LYS A 50 14.98 20.49 -5.55
N ARG A 51 15.13 20.42 -4.21
CA ARG A 51 15.85 21.42 -3.40
C ARG A 51 17.32 21.56 -3.79
N ARG A 52 17.96 20.48 -4.26
CA ARG A 52 19.34 20.47 -4.77
C ARG A 52 19.47 20.96 -6.23
N GLY A 53 18.36 21.28 -6.90
CA GLY A 53 18.35 21.71 -8.29
C GLY A 53 18.60 20.58 -9.30
N VAL A 54 18.32 19.33 -8.94
CA VAL A 54 18.38 18.20 -9.87
C VAL A 54 17.32 18.38 -10.95
N LYS A 55 17.75 18.54 -12.21
CA LYS A 55 16.86 18.74 -13.36
C LYS A 55 16.23 17.45 -13.87
N ASP A 56 16.97 16.35 -13.83
CA ASP A 56 16.47 15.04 -14.20
C ASP A 56 16.37 14.15 -12.95
N LEU A 57 15.16 14.06 -12.41
CA LEU A 57 14.88 13.25 -11.24
C LEU A 57 15.03 11.75 -11.51
N GLU A 58 14.96 11.29 -12.77
CA GLU A 58 15.10 9.86 -13.09
C GLU A 58 16.53 9.37 -12.91
N SER A 59 17.52 10.18 -13.28
CA SER A 59 18.95 9.87 -13.09
C SER A 59 19.48 10.33 -11.72
N GLY A 60 18.87 11.35 -11.12
CA GLY A 60 19.35 11.94 -9.85
C GLY A 60 18.84 11.29 -8.57
N ILE A 61 17.92 10.31 -8.66
CA ILE A 61 17.34 9.61 -7.51
C ILE A 61 17.63 8.12 -7.59
N THR A 62 18.23 7.59 -6.53
CA THR A 62 18.37 6.14 -6.36
C THR A 62 17.01 5.55 -6.00
N LYS A 63 16.45 4.74 -6.91
CA LYS A 63 15.18 4.05 -6.72
C LYS A 63 15.35 2.89 -5.71
N PRO A 64 14.30 2.52 -4.96
CA PRO A 64 14.29 1.31 -4.15
C PRO A 64 14.64 0.07 -4.99
N SER A 65 15.34 -0.89 -4.39
CA SER A 65 15.73 -2.14 -5.05
C SER A 65 14.59 -3.17 -5.15
N ASP A 66 13.56 -3.03 -4.31
CA ASP A 66 12.35 -3.83 -4.41
C ASP A 66 11.60 -3.52 -5.73
N GLY A 67 11.20 -4.55 -6.46
CA GLY A 67 10.63 -4.40 -7.80
C GLY A 67 9.31 -3.64 -7.83
N TRP A 68 8.51 -3.72 -6.76
CA TRP A 68 7.25 -3.00 -6.66
C TRP A 68 7.46 -1.56 -6.16
N ALA A 69 8.26 -1.37 -5.11
CA ALA A 69 8.63 -0.04 -4.63
C ALA A 69 9.37 0.79 -5.70
N SER A 70 10.16 0.14 -6.56
CA SER A 70 10.81 0.78 -7.72
C SER A 70 9.79 1.28 -8.75
N GLN A 71 8.70 0.54 -8.99
CA GLN A 71 7.62 0.98 -9.87
C GLN A 71 6.86 2.17 -9.27
N VAL A 72 6.57 2.13 -7.96
CA VAL A 72 5.97 3.27 -7.24
C VAL A 72 6.87 4.49 -7.36
N ALA A 73 8.17 4.32 -7.13
CA ALA A 73 9.15 5.40 -7.25
C ALA A 73 9.21 5.99 -8.66
N THR A 74 9.25 5.13 -9.69
CA THR A 74 9.24 5.55 -11.09
C THR A 74 7.99 6.37 -11.42
N TYR A 75 6.82 5.91 -10.98
CA TYR A 75 5.57 6.65 -11.17
C TYR A 75 5.59 8.03 -10.52
N MET A 76 6.03 8.11 -9.26
CA MET A 76 6.13 9.37 -8.52
C MET A 76 7.14 10.34 -9.15
N ILE A 77 8.27 9.84 -9.63
CA ILE A 77 9.29 10.65 -10.32
C ILE A 77 8.72 11.22 -11.61
N GLN A 78 8.03 10.40 -12.42
CA GLN A 78 7.38 10.89 -13.64
C GLN A 78 6.30 11.94 -13.34
N ALA A 79 5.50 11.76 -12.29
CA ALA A 79 4.53 12.75 -11.86
C ALA A 79 5.22 14.07 -11.44
N ALA A 80 6.31 13.98 -10.68
CA ALA A 80 7.07 15.14 -10.24
C ALA A 80 7.74 15.90 -11.41
N ASN A 81 8.24 15.19 -12.43
CA ASN A 81 8.81 15.78 -13.64
C ASN A 81 7.76 16.46 -14.53
N ARG A 82 6.51 15.98 -14.51
CA ARG A 82 5.39 16.59 -15.26
C ARG A 82 4.79 17.80 -14.55
N SER A 83 4.96 17.88 -13.24
CA SER A 83 4.35 18.92 -12.42
C SER A 83 5.28 19.33 -11.28
N ASP A 84 5.98 20.45 -11.48
CA ASP A 84 6.86 21.03 -10.47
C ASP A 84 6.10 21.53 -9.23
N SER A 85 4.81 21.86 -9.40
CA SER A 85 3.92 22.36 -8.35
C SER A 85 3.47 21.33 -7.33
N LEU A 86 3.66 20.02 -7.58
CA LEU A 86 3.25 18.99 -6.64
C LEU A 86 4.08 19.10 -5.36
N SER A 87 3.39 19.36 -4.25
CA SER A 87 3.99 19.31 -2.92
C SER A 87 4.39 17.88 -2.56
N GLN A 88 5.27 17.75 -1.56
CA GLN A 88 5.69 16.45 -1.04
C GLN A 88 4.50 15.58 -0.61
N THR A 89 3.52 16.17 0.07
CA THR A 89 2.33 15.49 0.58
C THR A 89 1.42 14.99 -0.55
N GLU A 90 1.22 15.79 -1.59
CA GLU A 90 0.44 15.38 -2.76
C GLU A 90 1.14 14.24 -3.50
N LEU A 91 2.46 14.32 -3.63
CA LEU A 91 3.25 13.28 -4.27
C LEU A 91 3.20 11.96 -3.50
N ALA A 92 3.31 12.03 -2.18
CA ALA A 92 3.17 10.87 -1.29
C ALA A 92 1.77 10.26 -1.37
N SER A 93 0.72 11.08 -1.43
CA SER A 93 -0.66 10.60 -1.56
C SER A 93 -0.89 9.89 -2.90
N LEU A 94 -0.36 10.46 -3.98
CA LEU A 94 -0.39 9.88 -5.33
C LEU A 94 0.39 8.56 -5.40
N GLY A 95 1.59 8.51 -4.81
CA GLY A 95 2.39 7.29 -4.70
C GLY A 95 1.71 6.20 -3.87
N TYR A 96 1.08 6.57 -2.75
CA TYR A 96 0.32 5.65 -1.91
C TYR A 96 -0.85 5.03 -2.65
N ALA A 97 -1.65 5.85 -3.35
CA ALA A 97 -2.78 5.37 -4.13
C ALA A 97 -2.32 4.36 -5.20
N TYR A 98 -1.31 4.73 -5.98
CA TYR A 98 -0.73 3.84 -7.00
C TYR A 98 -0.19 2.54 -6.42
N CYS A 99 0.52 2.63 -5.29
CA CYS A 99 1.05 1.47 -4.57
C CYS A 99 -0.09 0.50 -4.20
N VAL A 100 -1.12 0.97 -3.50
CA VAL A 100 -2.23 0.11 -3.04
C VAL A 100 -3.01 -0.50 -4.22
N GLU A 101 -3.24 0.26 -5.29
CA GLU A 101 -3.99 -0.19 -6.47
C GLU A 101 -3.26 -1.24 -7.28
N ARG A 102 -1.93 -1.11 -7.42
CA ARG A 102 -1.08 -1.99 -8.23
C ARG A 102 -0.25 -2.97 -7.39
N ARG A 103 -0.71 -3.28 -6.18
CA ARG A 103 -0.05 -4.28 -5.35
C ARG A 103 0.01 -5.63 -6.08
N PRO A 104 1.11 -6.37 -5.99
CA PRO A 104 1.16 -7.76 -6.43
C PRO A 104 0.02 -8.56 -5.79
N ARG A 105 -0.68 -9.35 -6.60
CA ARG A 105 -1.69 -10.31 -6.16
C ARG A 105 -1.06 -11.69 -6.32
N ASP A 106 -0.18 -12.05 -5.40
CA ASP A 106 0.31 -13.43 -5.28
C ASP A 106 -0.79 -14.34 -4.70
#